data_AF-R9XXU9-F1
#
_entry.id   AF-R9XXU9-F1
#
_cell.length_a   1.000
_cell.length_b   1.000
_cell.length_c   1.000
_cell.angle_alpha   90.00
_cell.angle_beta   90.00
_cell.angle_gamma   90.00
#
_symmetry.space_group_name_H-M   'P 1'
#
loop_
_entity.id
_entity.type
_entity.pdbx_description
1 polymer ?
#
loop_
_entity_poly.entity_id
_entity_poly.type
_entity_poly.pdbx_seq_one_letter_code
_entity_poly.pdbx_strand_id
1 'polypeptide(L)'
;VQVVALNDPFIDLEYMVYMFKYDSTHGRFKGEVKCESGNLIVNGKQIKVFQQMKPAEIPWGESGAEYVVESTGVFTTIDKASAHITGGAKKVVISAPSADAPMFVMGVNEDKYEAASMNIVSNASCTTNCLAPLAKVINDNFGIEEGLMTTIHAYTATQKT
;
A
#
# COMPACT_ATOMS: atom_id res chain seq x y z
N VAL A 1 -10.66 5.13 8.67
CA VAL A 1 -10.17 3.97 7.89
C VAL A 1 -10.17 2.75 8.79
N GLN A 2 -10.63 1.60 8.31
CA GLN A 2 -10.57 0.33 9.03
C GLN A 2 -10.04 -0.74 8.07
N VAL A 3 -9.03 -1.50 8.50
CA VAL A 3 -8.59 -2.70 7.78
C VAL A 3 -9.55 -3.82 8.14
N VAL A 4 -10.12 -4.46 7.13
CA VAL A 4 -11.13 -5.53 7.30
C VAL A 4 -10.66 -6.88 6.74
N ALA A 5 -9.65 -6.86 5.86
CA ALA A 5 -9.05 -8.05 5.28
C ALA A 5 -7.55 -7.86 5.02
N LEU A 6 -6.82 -8.97 4.97
CA LEU A 6 -5.40 -9.11 4.68
C LEU A 6 -5.20 -10.35 3.81
N ASN A 7 -4.26 -10.31 2.88
CA ASN A 7 -3.81 -11.48 2.12
C ASN A 7 -2.29 -11.56 2.10
N ASP A 8 -1.73 -12.70 2.50
CA ASP A 8 -0.33 -13.04 2.23
C ASP A 8 -0.18 -14.57 2.15
N PRO A 9 0.16 -15.13 0.98
CA PRO A 9 0.30 -16.58 0.82
C PRO A 9 1.57 -17.16 1.46
N PHE A 10 2.49 -16.32 1.93
CA PHE A 10 3.78 -16.74 2.49
C PHE A 10 3.88 -16.60 4.01
N ILE A 11 2.86 -16.03 4.64
CA ILE A 11 2.81 -15.77 6.08
C ILE A 11 1.53 -16.40 6.62
N ASP A 12 1.65 -17.33 7.56
CA ASP A 12 0.47 -17.88 8.25
C ASP A 12 -0.04 -16.94 9.35
N LEU A 13 -1.24 -17.20 9.86
CA LEU A 13 -1.93 -16.32 10.81
C LEU A 13 -1.14 -16.13 12.12
N GLU A 14 -0.52 -17.19 12.65
CA GLU A 14 0.27 -17.07 13.89
C GLU A 14 1.52 -16.23 13.65
N TYR A 15 2.13 -16.40 12.48
CA TYR A 15 3.29 -15.62 12.08
C TYR A 15 2.94 -14.16 11.79
N MET A 16 1.77 -13.88 11.21
CA MET A 16 1.24 -12.52 11.08
C MET A 16 1.09 -11.83 12.43
N VAL A 17 0.57 -12.52 13.46
CA VAL A 17 0.48 -11.99 14.82
C VAL A 17 1.87 -11.64 15.35
N TYR A 18 2.84 -12.54 15.17
CA TYR A 18 4.23 -12.30 15.59
C TYR A 18 4.85 -11.09 14.89
N MET A 19 4.79 -11.04 13.55
CA MET A 19 5.37 -9.96 12.75
C MET A 19 4.72 -8.61 13.04
N PHE A 20 3.40 -8.57 13.30
CA PHE A 20 2.72 -7.34 13.68
C PHE A 20 3.06 -6.89 15.11
N LYS A 21 3.30 -7.84 16.03
CA LYS A 21 3.59 -7.54 17.44
C LYS A 21 5.00 -7.01 17.66
N TYR A 22 5.96 -7.47 16.87
CA TYR A 22 7.38 -7.18 17.06
C TYR A 22 8.01 -6.62 15.78
N ASP A 23 8.39 -5.34 15.82
CA ASP A 23 9.13 -4.68 14.76
C ASP A 23 10.48 -4.17 15.30
N SER A 24 11.58 -4.49 14.62
CA SER A 24 12.93 -4.10 15.06
C SER A 24 13.20 -2.59 14.89
N THR A 25 12.54 -1.95 13.94
CA THR A 25 12.71 -0.52 13.61
C THR A 25 11.75 0.35 14.42
N HIS A 26 10.50 -0.08 14.52
CA HIS A 26 9.41 0.69 15.13
C HIS A 26 9.05 0.23 16.56
N GLY A 27 9.67 -0.84 17.03
CA GLY A 27 9.46 -1.41 18.36
C GLY A 27 8.20 -2.27 18.47
N ARG A 28 7.82 -2.59 19.70
CA ARG A 28 6.63 -3.44 19.96
C ARG A 28 5.34 -2.68 19.73
N PHE A 29 4.37 -3.34 19.08
CA PHE A 29 2.99 -2.84 19.01
C PHE A 29 2.44 -2.61 20.43
N LYS A 30 1.84 -1.45 20.66
CA LYS A 30 1.35 -1.02 21.99
C LYS A 30 -0.05 -1.53 22.33
N GLY A 31 -0.80 -1.95 21.32
CA GLY A 31 -2.12 -2.53 21.49
C GLY A 31 -2.10 -4.03 21.65
N GLU A 32 -3.27 -4.64 21.51
CA GLU A 32 -3.43 -6.09 21.52
C GLU A 32 -3.54 -6.61 20.09
N VAL A 33 -2.78 -7.66 19.79
CA VAL A 33 -2.91 -8.46 18.57
C VAL A 33 -2.93 -9.94 18.94
N LYS A 34 -3.93 -10.66 18.43
CA LYS A 34 -4.12 -12.10 18.65
C LYS A 34 -4.78 -12.75 17.44
N CYS A 35 -4.73 -14.07 17.35
CA CYS A 35 -5.55 -14.84 16.43
C CYS A 35 -6.83 -15.32 17.14
N GLU A 36 -7.97 -15.31 16.45
CA GLU A 36 -9.24 -15.82 16.97
C GLU A 36 -10.08 -16.33 15.80
N SER A 37 -10.55 -17.59 15.87
CA SER A 37 -11.40 -18.21 14.85
C SER A 37 -10.89 -18.07 13.41
N GLY A 38 -9.58 -18.25 13.19
CA GLY A 38 -8.95 -18.11 11.86
C GLY A 38 -8.80 -16.67 11.35
N ASN A 39 -9.01 -15.67 12.21
CA ASN A 39 -8.88 -14.25 11.87
C ASN A 39 -7.82 -13.57 12.73
N LEU A 40 -7.30 -12.45 12.23
CA LEU A 40 -6.43 -11.55 13.00
C LEU A 40 -7.30 -10.55 13.77
N ILE A 41 -7.10 -10.44 15.08
CA ILE A 41 -7.81 -9.47 15.92
C ILE A 41 -6.82 -8.41 16.38
N VAL A 42 -7.05 -7.16 16.01
CA VAL A 42 -6.23 -6.01 16.41
C VAL A 42 -7.09 -5.03 17.19
N ASN A 43 -6.77 -4.82 18.47
CA ASN A 43 -7.54 -3.97 19.39
C ASN A 43 -9.05 -4.28 19.36
N GLY A 44 -9.40 -5.57 19.43
CA GLY A 44 -10.79 -6.05 19.38
C GLY A 44 -11.46 -6.00 18.01
N LYS A 45 -10.78 -5.52 16.96
CA LYS A 45 -11.31 -5.47 15.58
C LYS A 45 -10.86 -6.69 14.80
N GLN A 46 -11.82 -7.42 14.24
CA GLN A 46 -11.57 -8.58 13.41
C GLN A 46 -11.12 -8.19 11.99
N ILE A 47 -10.09 -8.87 11.49
CA ILE A 47 -9.54 -8.75 10.14
C ILE A 47 -9.51 -10.16 9.54
N LYS A 48 -10.20 -10.33 8.41
CA LYS A 48 -10.19 -11.60 7.65
C LYS A 48 -8.82 -11.84 7.04
N VAL A 49 -8.33 -13.06 7.12
CA VAL A 49 -7.01 -13.44 6.59
C VAL A 49 -7.18 -14.42 5.44
N PHE A 50 -6.46 -14.15 4.35
CA PHE A 50 -6.39 -14.97 3.16
C PHE A 50 -4.94 -15.32 2.82
N GLN A 51 -4.75 -16.43 2.12
CA GLN A 51 -3.44 -16.91 1.66
C GLN A 51 -3.51 -17.30 0.18
N GLN A 52 -4.09 -16.42 -0.64
CA GLN A 52 -4.21 -16.64 -2.09
C GLN A 52 -2.99 -16.09 -2.81
N MET A 53 -2.48 -16.88 -3.77
CA MET A 53 -1.37 -16.48 -4.63
C MET A 53 -1.81 -15.51 -5.72
N LYS A 54 -3.04 -15.66 -6.23
CA LYS A 54 -3.57 -14.81 -7.30
C LYS A 54 -4.50 -13.74 -6.70
N PRO A 55 -4.28 -12.45 -6.98
CA PRO A 55 -5.12 -11.39 -6.45
C PRO A 55 -6.62 -11.52 -6.78
N ALA A 56 -6.94 -12.11 -7.93
CA ALA A 56 -8.31 -12.33 -8.39
C ALA A 56 -9.07 -13.42 -7.60
N GLU A 57 -8.36 -14.27 -6.86
CA GLU A 57 -8.96 -15.32 -6.04
C GLU A 57 -9.28 -14.81 -4.61
N ILE A 58 -8.89 -13.58 -4.27
CA ILE A 58 -9.12 -13.01 -2.94
C ILE A 58 -10.54 -12.41 -2.86
N PRO A 59 -11.40 -12.88 -1.94
CA PRO A 59 -12.79 -12.43 -1.86
C PRO A 59 -12.91 -11.11 -1.08
N TRP A 60 -12.41 -10.02 -1.66
CA TRP A 60 -12.48 -8.68 -1.09
C TRP A 60 -13.92 -8.22 -0.87
N GLY A 61 -14.81 -8.50 -1.82
CA GLY A 61 -16.23 -8.14 -1.75
C GLY A 61 -16.94 -8.76 -0.55
N GLU A 62 -16.71 -10.04 -0.27
CA GLU A 62 -17.27 -10.74 0.90
C GLU A 62 -16.72 -10.22 2.24
N SER A 63 -15.59 -9.55 2.19
CA SER A 63 -14.90 -8.99 3.36
C SER A 63 -15.26 -7.52 3.62
N GLY A 64 -16.00 -6.88 2.70
CA GLY A 64 -16.29 -5.45 2.75
C GLY A 64 -15.06 -4.58 2.43
N ALA A 65 -14.02 -5.14 1.81
CA ALA A 65 -12.81 -4.42 1.46
C ALA A 65 -13.02 -3.63 0.16
N GLU A 66 -13.51 -2.38 0.28
CA GLU A 66 -13.76 -1.52 -0.88
C GLU A 66 -12.47 -0.96 -1.51
N TYR A 67 -11.47 -0.68 -0.67
CA TYR A 67 -10.16 -0.17 -1.08
C TYR A 67 -9.10 -1.20 -0.74
N VAL A 68 -8.25 -1.54 -1.71
CA VAL A 68 -7.12 -2.45 -1.52
C VAL A 68 -5.81 -1.69 -1.67
N VAL A 69 -4.88 -1.94 -0.73
CA VAL A 69 -3.50 -1.52 -0.84
C VAL A 69 -2.70 -2.67 -1.44
N GLU A 70 -2.22 -2.50 -2.67
CA GLU A 70 -1.37 -3.47 -3.34
C GLU A 70 0.09 -3.16 -2.97
N SER A 71 0.62 -3.94 -2.02
CA SER A 71 1.93 -3.74 -1.40
C SER A 71 2.86 -4.94 -1.52
N THR A 72 2.62 -5.84 -2.48
CA THR A 72 3.50 -6.99 -2.75
C THR A 72 4.73 -6.60 -3.56
N GLY A 73 4.64 -5.50 -4.32
CA GLY A 73 5.68 -5.05 -5.25
C GLY A 73 5.69 -5.77 -6.60
N VAL A 74 4.77 -6.71 -6.85
CA VAL A 74 4.73 -7.52 -8.08
C VAL A 74 3.61 -7.08 -9.03
N PHE A 75 2.51 -6.54 -8.50
CA PHE A 75 1.32 -6.15 -9.27
C PHE A 75 1.22 -4.62 -9.46
N THR A 76 2.26 -4.03 -10.06
CA THR A 76 2.41 -2.56 -10.14
C THR A 76 1.89 -1.91 -11.44
N THR A 77 1.23 -2.67 -12.32
CA THR A 77 0.57 -2.13 -13.53
C THR A 77 -0.94 -2.13 -13.36
N ILE A 78 -1.66 -1.30 -14.12
CA ILE A 78 -3.14 -1.28 -14.14
C ILE A 78 -3.68 -2.70 -14.40
N ASP A 79 -3.16 -3.37 -15.43
CA ASP A 79 -3.59 -4.73 -15.81
C ASP A 79 -3.46 -5.72 -14.65
N LYS A 80 -2.29 -5.77 -14.01
CA LYS A 80 -2.03 -6.69 -12.89
C LYS A 80 -2.85 -6.36 -11.65
N ALA A 81 -2.92 -5.08 -11.28
CA ALA A 81 -3.66 -4.63 -10.12
C ALA A 81 -5.19 -4.77 -10.31
N SER A 82 -5.68 -4.79 -11.57
CA SER A 82 -7.10 -4.99 -11.87
C SER A 82 -7.63 -6.33 -11.37
N ALA A 83 -6.76 -7.31 -11.15
CA ALA A 83 -7.13 -8.58 -10.56
C ALA A 83 -7.81 -8.43 -9.17
N HIS A 84 -7.48 -7.40 -8.38
CA HIS A 84 -8.19 -7.14 -7.12
C HIS A 84 -9.64 -6.67 -7.32
N ILE A 85 -9.92 -5.96 -8.42
CA ILE A 85 -11.28 -5.53 -8.78
C ILE A 85 -12.16 -6.75 -9.08
N THR A 86 -11.60 -7.76 -9.74
CA THR A 86 -12.27 -9.06 -9.95
C THR A 86 -12.66 -9.73 -8.62
N GLY A 87 -11.82 -9.59 -7.59
CA GLY A 87 -12.12 -10.05 -6.23
C GLY A 87 -13.17 -9.23 -5.46
N GLY A 88 -13.71 -8.17 -6.08
CA GLY A 88 -14.77 -7.33 -5.51
C GLY A 88 -14.29 -6.03 -4.85
N ALA A 89 -13.00 -5.68 -4.96
CA ALA A 89 -12.54 -4.35 -4.56
C ALA A 89 -13.09 -3.28 -5.52
N LYS A 90 -13.36 -2.08 -5.01
CA LYS A 90 -13.80 -0.94 -5.85
C LYS A 90 -12.61 -0.11 -6.33
N LYS A 91 -11.58 0.01 -5.49
CA LYS A 91 -10.39 0.84 -5.73
C LYS A 91 -9.12 0.11 -5.32
N VAL A 92 -8.03 0.34 -6.05
CA VAL A 92 -6.70 -0.21 -5.72
C VAL A 92 -5.69 0.93 -5.66
N VAL A 93 -4.88 0.94 -4.59
CA VAL A 93 -3.76 1.85 -4.40
C VAL A 93 -2.48 1.03 -4.41
N ILE A 94 -1.67 1.20 -5.45
CA ILE A 94 -0.35 0.57 -5.58
C ILE A 94 0.64 1.34 -4.70
N SER A 95 1.33 0.65 -3.79
CA SER A 95 2.27 1.28 -2.82
C SER A 95 3.69 1.50 -3.40
N ALA A 96 3.81 1.60 -4.72
CA ALA A 96 5.06 1.74 -5.45
C ALA A 96 4.79 2.48 -6.78
N PRO A 97 5.83 3.03 -7.45
CA PRO A 97 5.67 3.60 -8.78
C PRO A 97 5.04 2.60 -9.76
N SER A 98 4.16 3.12 -10.60
CA SER A 98 3.53 2.36 -11.68
C SER A 98 4.03 2.84 -13.03
N ALA A 99 4.09 1.92 -14.00
CA ALA A 99 4.44 2.27 -15.38
C ALA A 99 3.27 2.93 -16.12
N ASP A 100 2.03 2.67 -15.71
CA ASP A 100 0.81 3.06 -16.43
C ASP A 100 -0.31 3.62 -15.53
N ALA A 101 -0.33 3.31 -14.23
CA ALA A 101 -1.32 3.87 -13.32
C ALA A 101 -1.00 5.33 -12.96
N PRO A 102 -2.00 6.23 -12.89
CA PRO A 102 -1.79 7.61 -12.47
C PRO A 102 -1.21 7.64 -11.04
N MET A 103 -0.15 8.43 -10.87
CA MET A 103 0.60 8.57 -9.63
C MET A 103 0.21 9.84 -8.89
N PHE A 104 0.01 9.71 -7.58
CA PHE A 104 -0.37 10.80 -6.70
C PHE A 104 0.60 10.95 -5.54
N VAL A 105 0.85 12.21 -5.18
CA VAL A 105 1.50 12.62 -3.94
C VAL A 105 0.57 13.60 -3.26
N MET A 106 0.21 13.30 -2.01
CA MET A 106 -0.68 14.14 -1.21
C MET A 106 -0.04 15.50 -0.94
N GLY A 107 -0.82 16.57 -1.08
CA GLY A 107 -0.37 17.97 -1.02
C GLY A 107 0.29 18.48 -2.31
N VAL A 108 0.28 17.69 -3.40
CA VAL A 108 0.96 18.04 -4.65
C VAL A 108 0.02 17.97 -5.85
N ASN A 109 -0.66 16.84 -6.05
CA ASN A 109 -1.51 16.62 -7.23
C ASN A 109 -2.74 15.72 -6.98
N GLU A 110 -3.10 15.47 -5.72
CA GLU A 110 -4.28 14.67 -5.35
C GLU A 110 -5.60 15.27 -5.84
N ASP A 111 -5.63 16.57 -6.08
CA ASP A 111 -6.75 17.31 -6.66
C ASP A 111 -7.07 16.85 -8.10
N LYS A 112 -6.11 16.24 -8.79
CA LYS A 112 -6.28 15.67 -10.13
C LYS A 112 -6.91 14.27 -10.13
N TYR A 113 -7.21 13.71 -8.97
CA TYR A 113 -7.83 12.39 -8.87
C TYR A 113 -9.28 12.42 -9.35
N GLU A 114 -9.57 11.65 -10.40
CA GLU A 114 -10.92 11.51 -10.93
C GLU A 114 -11.56 10.19 -10.47
N ALA A 115 -12.38 10.27 -9.43
CA ALA A 115 -13.00 9.07 -8.83
C ALA A 115 -13.85 8.24 -9.80
N ALA A 116 -14.39 8.83 -10.86
CA ALA A 116 -15.21 8.12 -11.84
C ALA A 116 -14.40 7.25 -12.82
N SER A 117 -13.17 7.66 -13.15
CA SER A 117 -12.33 7.04 -14.19
C SER A 117 -11.11 6.31 -13.61
N MET A 118 -10.62 6.74 -12.45
CA MET A 118 -9.41 6.23 -11.82
C MET A 118 -9.74 5.24 -10.70
N ASN A 119 -9.86 3.96 -11.09
CA ASN A 119 -10.08 2.86 -10.14
C ASN A 119 -8.78 2.32 -9.54
N ILE A 120 -7.67 2.47 -10.27
CA ILE A 120 -6.36 1.98 -9.88
C ILE A 120 -5.41 3.15 -9.97
N VAL A 121 -4.74 3.45 -8.86
CA VAL A 121 -3.81 4.57 -8.73
C VAL A 121 -2.55 4.11 -8.02
N SER A 122 -1.47 4.87 -8.14
CA SER A 122 -0.22 4.62 -7.40
C SER A 122 0.06 5.77 -6.43
N ASN A 123 0.53 5.45 -5.24
CA ASN A 123 1.00 6.43 -4.26
C ASN A 123 2.49 6.79 -4.44
N ALA A 124 3.01 6.62 -5.67
CA ALA A 124 4.39 6.85 -6.06
C ALA A 124 5.40 6.09 -5.17
N SER A 125 6.61 6.64 -4.97
CA SER A 125 7.63 6.10 -4.06
C SER A 125 7.80 6.95 -2.81
N CYS A 126 8.47 6.42 -1.78
CA CYS A 126 8.87 7.18 -0.59
C CYS A 126 9.73 8.41 -0.95
N THR A 127 10.71 8.27 -1.85
CA THR A 127 11.56 9.37 -2.30
C THR A 127 10.75 10.43 -3.06
N THR A 128 9.79 10.02 -3.89
CA THR A 128 8.90 10.95 -4.61
C THR A 128 8.01 11.72 -3.63
N ASN A 129 7.47 11.05 -2.61
CA ASN A 129 6.67 11.71 -1.56
C ASN A 129 7.50 12.70 -0.73
N CYS A 130 8.81 12.49 -0.59
CA CYS A 130 9.72 13.44 0.04
C CYS A 130 10.02 14.65 -0.86
N LEU A 131 10.41 14.38 -2.11
CA LEU A 131 10.90 15.43 -3.02
C LEU A 131 9.77 16.32 -3.56
N ALA A 132 8.64 15.73 -3.96
CA ALA A 132 7.63 16.45 -4.74
C ALA A 132 7.01 17.65 -3.99
N PRO A 133 6.71 17.58 -2.66
CA PRO A 133 6.24 18.75 -1.92
C PRO A 133 7.27 19.87 -1.87
N LEU A 134 8.55 19.54 -1.65
CA LEU A 134 9.65 20.51 -1.66
C LEU A 134 9.80 21.17 -3.04
N ALA A 135 9.87 20.35 -4.08
CA ALA A 135 9.99 20.81 -5.46
C ALA A 135 8.80 21.71 -5.84
N LYS A 136 7.57 21.36 -5.43
CA LYS A 136 6.38 22.18 -5.65
C LYS A 136 6.53 23.56 -5.04
N VAL A 137 6.86 23.65 -3.75
CA VAL A 137 6.96 24.96 -3.07
C VAL A 137 8.06 25.83 -3.70
N ILE A 138 9.23 25.25 -3.99
CA ILE A 138 10.33 26.01 -4.60
C ILE A 138 9.98 26.45 -6.01
N ASN A 139 9.42 25.55 -6.83
CA ASN A 139 9.05 25.87 -8.20
C ASN A 139 7.93 26.91 -8.27
N ASP A 140 6.89 26.80 -7.44
CA ASP A 140 5.75 27.72 -7.45
C ASP A 140 6.14 29.15 -7.04
N ASN A 141 7.16 29.30 -6.20
CA ASN A 141 7.59 30.61 -5.68
C ASN A 141 8.80 31.21 -6.40
N PHE A 142 9.70 30.38 -6.91
CA PHE A 142 10.99 30.82 -7.43
C PHE A 142 11.32 30.31 -8.84
N GLY A 143 10.61 29.28 -9.32
CA GLY A 143 10.91 28.58 -10.56
C GLY A 143 12.13 27.66 -10.44
N ILE A 144 12.01 26.42 -10.92
CA ILE A 144 13.15 25.51 -11.09
C ILE A 144 13.41 25.39 -12.60
N GLU A 145 14.53 25.94 -13.08
CA GLU A 145 14.93 25.78 -14.49
C GLU A 145 15.47 24.36 -14.76
N GLU A 146 16.35 23.88 -13.89
CA GLU A 146 16.91 22.53 -13.93
C GLU A 146 17.24 22.05 -12.51
N GLY A 147 17.32 20.74 -12.31
CA GLY A 147 17.57 20.16 -11.00
C GLY A 147 18.14 18.75 -11.05
N LEU A 148 19.10 18.49 -10.17
CA LEU A 148 19.62 17.16 -9.88
C LEU A 148 19.38 16.86 -8.41
N MET A 149 19.08 15.60 -8.09
CA MET A 149 18.82 15.18 -6.73
C MET A 149 19.54 13.86 -6.43
N THR A 150 20.02 13.74 -5.20
CA THR A 150 20.60 12.49 -4.67
C THR A 150 19.93 12.19 -3.34
N THR A 151 19.44 10.95 -3.18
CA THR A 151 18.94 10.46 -1.89
C THR A 151 19.95 9.49 -1.29
N ILE A 152 20.36 9.73 -0.05
CA ILE A 152 21.08 8.73 0.74
C ILE A 152 20.00 7.89 1.42
N HIS A 153 19.71 6.72 0.84
CA HIS A 153 18.55 5.91 1.20
C HIS A 153 18.92 4.76 2.14
N ALA A 154 18.05 4.46 3.11
CA ALA A 154 18.18 3.27 3.95
C ALA A 154 18.06 1.99 3.10
N TYR A 155 18.64 0.87 3.58
CA TYR A 155 18.49 -0.38 2.85
C TYR A 155 17.05 -0.91 2.93
N THR A 156 16.63 -1.69 1.94
CA THR A 156 15.27 -2.25 1.86
C THR A 156 15.29 -3.76 1.66
N ALA A 157 14.12 -4.41 1.76
CA ALA A 157 13.96 -5.86 1.67
C ALA A 157 14.45 -6.48 0.34
N THR A 158 14.69 -5.69 -0.71
CA THR A 158 15.23 -6.17 -1.99
C THR A 158 16.76 -6.33 -1.99
N GLN A 159 17.44 -5.83 -0.96
CA GLN A 159 18.89 -5.99 -0.80
C GLN A 159 19.25 -7.32 -0.12
N LYS A 160 20.52 -7.72 -0.28
CA LYS A 160 21.06 -8.97 0.26
C LYS A 160 21.89 -8.67 1.51
N THR A 161 21.82 -9.57 2.50
CA THR A 161 22.67 -9.57 3.70
C THR A 161 24.05 -10.14 3.42
#